data_AF-A0A933FJG3-F1
#
_entry.id   AF-A0A933FJG3-F1
#
_cell.length_a   1.000
_cell.length_b   1.000
_cell.length_c   1.000
_cell.angle_alpha   90.00
_cell.angle_beta   90.00
_cell.angle_gamma   90.00
#
_symmetry.space_group_name_H-M   'P 1'
#
loop_
_entity.id
_entity.type
_entity.pdbx_description
1 polymer ?
#
loop_
_entity_poly.entity_id
_entity_poly.type
_entity_poly.pdbx_seq_one_letter_code
_entity_poly.pdbx_strand_id
1 'polypeptide(L)'
;MTAAGAAALAVLLAGAQARAQGVDDSDLSVGRGPRPKVALEGRLEGRTLAFPLTGAGPAGQGAAPPGSVSGTFLLPDRQGGLQPARQASAALVGPDGKAGRTIPVSADGSWALPIDAALSGTFRVRLTLGGALWSFEDPGTRAGYAWDSPGFTLPSPEPVRLGALSPAPGSENAKVGLIHLTYLETLDAFERHGVGRGWWDRTLTVYWPDGSDYFSSWGFELHLTAPEAWDVNLHELGHALMHASMRAAGAGGPDMIDYCYVPAMAWSEGWATFFAAAVHLEPSDPDARFE
;
A
#
# COMPACT_ATOMS: atom_id res chain seq x y z
N MET A 1 -11.02 -4.89 -68.70
CA MET A 1 -10.69 -5.34 -67.33
C MET A 1 -10.03 -4.18 -66.63
N THR A 2 -10.79 -3.46 -65.80
CA THR A 2 -10.47 -2.12 -65.32
C THR A 2 -9.64 -2.18 -64.02
N ALA A 3 -8.70 -1.25 -63.91
CA ALA A 3 -7.73 -1.07 -62.82
C ALA A 3 -8.35 -0.64 -61.47
N ALA A 4 -9.60 -1.00 -61.19
CA ALA A 4 -10.31 -0.68 -59.95
C ALA A 4 -10.27 -1.82 -58.90
N GLY A 5 -9.82 -3.02 -59.28
CA GLY A 5 -9.81 -4.20 -58.40
C GLY A 5 -8.55 -4.38 -57.53
N ALA A 6 -7.44 -3.70 -57.84
CA ALA A 6 -6.17 -3.91 -57.16
C ALA A 6 -5.93 -2.97 -55.96
N ALA A 7 -6.61 -1.82 -55.89
CA ALA A 7 -6.45 -0.85 -54.81
C ALA A 7 -7.28 -1.21 -53.55
N ALA A 8 -8.35 -2.00 -53.70
CA ALA A 8 -9.19 -2.41 -52.57
C ALA A 8 -8.56 -3.52 -51.72
N LEU A 9 -7.61 -4.29 -52.25
CA LEU A 9 -6.95 -5.38 -51.52
C LEU A 9 -5.70 -4.90 -50.75
N ALA A 10 -5.09 -3.78 -51.15
CA ALA A 10 -3.93 -3.22 -50.46
C ALA A 10 -4.31 -2.39 -49.21
N VAL A 11 -5.52 -1.81 -49.19
CA VAL A 11 -6.03 -1.05 -48.01
C VAL A 11 -6.58 -1.97 -46.92
N LEU A 12 -7.01 -3.21 -47.27
CA LEU A 12 -7.44 -4.23 -46.30
C LEU A 12 -6.29 -5.03 -45.69
N LEU A 13 -5.07 -4.95 -46.25
CA LEU A 13 -3.87 -5.61 -45.74
C LEU A 13 -2.89 -4.67 -45.01
N ALA A 14 -3.17 -3.36 -44.99
CA ALA A 14 -2.39 -2.37 -44.25
C ALA A 14 -3.02 -1.98 -42.88
N GLY A 15 -4.15 -2.57 -42.51
CA GLY A 15 -4.93 -2.18 -41.32
C GLY A 15 -4.93 -3.16 -40.14
N ALA A 16 -4.18 -4.26 -40.19
CA ALA A 16 -4.25 -5.30 -39.14
C ALA A 16 -2.87 -5.87 -38.77
N GLN A 17 -1.87 -5.00 -38.67
CA GLN A 17 -0.71 -5.23 -37.80
C GLN A 17 -0.68 -4.19 -36.68
N ALA A 18 -1.84 -3.90 -36.09
CA ALA A 18 -1.84 -3.73 -34.65
C ALA A 18 -1.40 -5.10 -34.11
N ARG A 19 -0.13 -5.23 -33.73
CA ARG A 19 0.22 -6.25 -32.74
C ARG A 19 -0.84 -6.08 -31.66
N ALA A 20 -1.61 -7.13 -31.37
CA ALA A 20 -2.28 -7.20 -30.10
C ALA A 20 -1.15 -7.01 -29.08
N GLN A 21 -1.00 -5.79 -28.58
CA GLN A 21 -0.33 -5.57 -27.32
C GLN A 21 -1.21 -6.36 -26.37
N GLY A 22 -0.70 -7.48 -25.86
CA GLY A 22 -1.43 -8.23 -24.86
C GLY A 22 -1.84 -7.28 -23.76
N VAL A 23 -3.05 -7.45 -23.24
CA VAL A 23 -3.53 -6.65 -22.11
C VAL A 23 -2.64 -7.03 -20.92
N ASP A 24 -1.76 -6.10 -20.55
CA ASP A 24 -0.97 -6.12 -19.33
C ASP A 24 -1.88 -5.70 -18.17
N ASP A 25 -1.70 -6.22 -16.96
CA ASP A 25 -2.54 -5.84 -15.81
C ASP A 25 -2.48 -4.32 -15.53
N SER A 26 -1.37 -3.66 -15.90
CA SER A 26 -1.24 -2.19 -15.87
C SER A 26 -2.08 -1.44 -16.94
N ASP A 27 -2.57 -2.14 -17.95
CA ASP A 27 -3.48 -1.62 -18.99
C ASP A 27 -4.95 -1.63 -18.56
N LEU A 28 -5.31 -2.35 -17.49
CA LEU A 28 -6.71 -2.54 -17.08
C LEU A 28 -7.32 -1.32 -16.38
N SER A 29 -6.53 -0.43 -15.77
CA SER A 29 -7.10 0.64 -14.94
C SER A 29 -6.52 2.06 -15.10
N VAL A 30 -5.24 2.27 -15.46
CA VAL A 30 -4.68 3.65 -15.44
C VAL A 30 -3.59 3.99 -16.47
N GLY A 31 -2.99 3.03 -17.17
CA GLY A 31 -1.92 3.30 -18.12
C GLY A 31 -0.61 3.78 -17.47
N ARG A 32 0.53 3.51 -18.12
CA ARG A 32 1.86 3.79 -17.55
C ARG A 32 2.18 5.29 -17.55
N GLY A 33 1.98 5.94 -16.41
CA GLY A 33 2.43 7.31 -16.14
C GLY A 33 3.91 7.41 -15.75
N PRO A 34 4.52 8.62 -15.77
CA PRO A 34 5.87 8.82 -15.24
C PRO A 34 5.90 8.54 -13.73
N ARG A 35 6.91 7.78 -13.27
CA ARG A 35 7.04 7.44 -11.84
C ARG A 35 7.16 8.70 -10.99
N PRO A 36 6.34 8.86 -9.94
CA PRO A 36 6.47 9.99 -9.03
C PRO A 36 7.82 9.93 -8.31
N LYS A 37 8.42 11.09 -8.05
CA LYS A 37 9.71 11.19 -7.35
C LYS A 37 9.49 11.37 -5.85
N VAL A 38 8.88 10.38 -5.22
CA VAL A 38 8.47 10.44 -3.80
C VAL A 38 9.65 10.75 -2.88
N ALA A 39 10.85 10.24 -3.19
CA ALA A 39 12.06 10.54 -2.43
C ALA A 39 12.40 12.05 -2.32
N LEU A 40 11.87 12.91 -3.21
CA LEU A 40 12.04 14.36 -3.13
C LEU A 40 11.13 15.03 -2.10
N GLU A 41 10.07 14.36 -1.64
CA GLU A 41 9.13 14.87 -0.63
C GLU A 41 9.59 14.58 0.80
N GLY A 42 10.57 13.69 0.96
CA GLY A 42 11.03 13.19 2.24
C GLY A 42 12.50 13.50 2.54
N ARG A 43 12.88 13.27 3.79
CA ARG A 43 14.27 13.29 4.24
C ARG A 43 14.77 11.87 4.41
N LEU A 44 15.87 11.52 3.76
CA LEU A 44 16.53 10.23 3.97
C LEU A 44 17.32 10.23 5.29
N GLU A 45 16.95 9.35 6.20
CA GLU A 45 17.62 9.11 7.48
C GLU A 45 18.03 7.63 7.58
N GLY A 46 19.29 7.35 7.26
CA GLY A 46 19.76 5.96 7.17
C GLY A 46 19.03 5.20 6.06
N ARG A 47 18.19 4.22 6.43
CA ARG A 47 17.34 3.44 5.52
C ARG A 47 15.86 3.81 5.59
N THR A 48 15.55 5.05 5.99
CA THR A 48 14.16 5.51 6.12
C THR A 48 13.97 6.82 5.36
N LEU A 49 12.96 6.88 4.49
CA LEU A 49 12.44 8.13 3.94
C LEU A 49 11.37 8.67 4.90
N ALA A 50 11.70 9.77 5.59
CA ALA A 50 10.84 10.41 6.56
C ALA A 50 10.12 11.62 5.94
N PHE A 51 8.81 11.52 5.83
CA PHE A 51 7.92 12.56 5.29
C PHE A 51 7.28 13.37 6.41
N PRO A 52 6.89 14.64 6.18
CA PRO A 52 6.19 15.43 7.18
C PRO A 52 4.72 15.01 7.32
N LEU A 53 4.23 14.97 8.57
CA LEU A 53 2.81 14.94 8.88
C LEU A 53 2.24 16.36 9.02
N THR A 54 0.95 16.48 8.71
CA THR A 54 0.17 17.69 8.91
C THR A 54 -0.96 17.43 9.90
N GLY A 55 -1.39 18.49 10.61
CA GLY A 55 -2.54 18.41 11.49
C GLY A 55 -3.83 18.26 10.68
N ALA A 56 -4.58 17.20 10.93
CA ALA A 56 -5.81 16.85 10.23
C ALA A 56 -7.09 17.21 11.02
N GLY A 57 -6.95 17.74 12.23
CA GLY A 57 -8.06 18.11 13.10
C GLY A 57 -7.73 17.96 14.59
N PRO A 58 -8.69 18.28 15.48
CA PRO A 58 -8.53 18.07 16.92
C PRO A 58 -8.34 16.57 17.23
N ALA A 59 -7.60 16.27 18.29
CA ALA A 59 -7.39 14.89 18.74
C ALA A 59 -8.74 14.17 18.94
N GLY A 60 -8.84 12.91 18.51
CA GLY A 60 -9.87 12.02 19.05
C GLY A 60 -9.78 12.03 20.58
N GLN A 61 -10.90 12.25 21.27
CA GLN A 61 -10.96 12.48 22.71
C GLN A 61 -10.72 11.20 23.52
N GLY A 62 -9.54 10.61 23.41
CA GLY A 62 -9.02 9.65 24.39
C GLY A 62 -8.33 10.40 25.53
N ALA A 63 -8.57 10.01 26.77
CA ALA A 63 -7.74 10.48 27.88
C ALA A 63 -6.31 9.91 27.70
N ALA A 64 -5.37 10.76 27.28
CA ALA A 64 -3.96 10.37 27.24
C ALA A 64 -3.48 10.08 28.67
N PRO A 65 -2.82 8.94 28.92
CA PRO A 65 -2.22 8.67 30.22
C PRO A 65 -1.27 9.81 30.64
N PRO A 66 -1.21 10.17 31.94
CA PRO A 66 -0.17 11.08 32.42
C PRO A 66 1.23 10.59 32.01
N GLY A 67 2.10 11.50 31.60
CA GLY A 67 3.45 11.15 31.15
C GLY A 67 3.49 10.42 29.80
N SER A 68 2.60 10.76 28.86
CA SER A 68 2.59 10.20 27.51
C SER A 68 2.55 11.27 26.41
N VAL A 69 3.02 10.89 25.21
CA VAL A 69 2.71 11.58 23.95
C VAL A 69 1.61 10.78 23.26
N SER A 70 0.56 11.43 22.79
CA SER A 70 -0.56 10.74 22.12
C SER A 70 -1.04 11.47 20.88
N GLY A 71 -1.70 10.74 19.99
CA GLY A 71 -2.37 11.27 18.82
C GLY A 71 -3.19 10.21 18.09
N THR A 72 -3.70 10.59 16.92
CA THR A 72 -4.39 9.71 15.99
C THR A 72 -3.68 9.76 14.65
N PHE A 73 -3.44 8.61 14.01
CA PHE A 73 -2.89 8.52 12.66
C PHE A 73 -3.98 8.16 11.66
N LEU A 74 -4.17 9.03 10.67
CA LEU A 74 -5.20 8.90 9.64
C LEU A 74 -4.56 8.92 8.25
N LEU A 75 -5.18 8.21 7.32
CA LEU A 75 -4.80 8.14 5.91
C LEU A 75 -5.97 8.63 5.05
N PRO A 76 -5.70 9.41 3.99
CA PRO A 76 -6.74 9.74 3.01
C PRO A 76 -7.14 8.49 2.21
N ASP A 77 -8.44 8.27 2.05
CA ASP A 77 -9.00 7.31 1.10
C ASP A 77 -9.11 7.91 -0.31
N ARG A 78 -9.63 7.12 -1.25
CA ARG A 78 -9.78 7.50 -2.67
C ARG A 78 -10.73 8.70 -2.87
N GLN A 79 -11.63 8.95 -1.93
CA GLN A 79 -12.58 10.06 -1.94
C GLN A 79 -12.06 11.26 -1.14
N GLY A 80 -10.86 11.17 -0.55
CA GLY A 80 -10.28 12.19 0.34
C GLY A 80 -10.84 12.17 1.77
N GLY A 81 -11.65 11.16 2.12
CA GLY A 81 -12.05 10.88 3.48
C GLY A 81 -10.88 10.38 4.31
N LEU A 82 -10.90 10.60 5.62
CA LEU A 82 -9.83 10.16 6.51
C LEU A 82 -10.19 8.84 7.20
N GLN A 83 -9.34 7.84 7.03
CA GLN A 83 -9.50 6.51 7.60
C GLN A 83 -8.40 6.21 8.63
N PRO A 84 -8.69 5.48 9.71
CA PRO A 84 -7.68 5.03 10.66
C PRO A 84 -6.54 4.23 10.02
N ALA A 85 -5.30 4.61 10.32
CA ALA A 85 -4.10 3.86 9.92
C ALA A 85 -3.90 2.61 10.81
N ARG A 86 -4.86 1.68 10.80
CA ARG A 86 -4.75 0.40 11.54
C ARG A 86 -3.52 -0.38 11.07
N GLN A 87 -2.94 -1.24 11.90
CA GLN A 87 -1.68 -1.96 11.57
C GLN A 87 -0.44 -1.07 11.40
N ALA A 88 -0.56 0.26 11.50
CA ALA A 88 0.57 1.15 11.59
C ALA A 88 1.27 1.04 12.96
N SER A 89 2.42 1.68 13.06
CA SER A 89 3.20 1.74 14.30
C SER A 89 3.70 3.15 14.59
N ALA A 90 3.91 3.46 15.86
CA ALA A 90 4.40 4.74 16.33
C ALA A 90 5.67 4.56 17.17
N ALA A 91 6.66 5.43 16.98
CA ALA A 91 7.89 5.46 17.77
C ALA A 91 8.30 6.90 18.10
N LEU A 92 8.85 7.11 19.30
CA LEU A 92 9.45 8.40 19.66
C LEU A 92 10.85 8.51 19.03
N VAL A 93 11.14 9.60 18.34
CA VAL A 93 12.46 9.87 17.75
C VAL A 93 13.13 11.02 18.49
N GLY A 94 14.33 10.75 19.01
CA GLY A 94 15.09 11.69 19.81
C GLY A 94 15.86 12.76 19.02
N PRO A 95 16.53 13.70 19.74
CA PRO A 95 17.40 14.70 19.14
C PRO A 95 18.57 14.09 18.35
N ASP A 96 19.00 12.88 18.72
CA ASP A 96 20.03 12.12 18.02
C ASP A 96 19.53 11.43 16.72
N GLY A 97 18.25 11.61 16.40
CA GLY A 97 17.60 11.03 15.24
C GLY A 97 17.26 9.54 15.36
N LYS A 98 17.51 8.92 16.53
CA LYS A 98 17.20 7.50 16.72
C LYS A 98 15.77 7.31 17.15
N ALA A 99 15.10 6.35 16.51
CA ALA A 99 13.79 5.88 16.94
C ALA A 99 13.94 4.99 18.18
N GLY A 100 13.15 5.28 19.20
CA GLY A 100 13.02 4.46 20.39
C GLY A 100 12.10 3.27 20.16
N ARG A 101 11.47 2.79 21.24
CA ARG A 101 10.52 1.68 21.19
C ARG A 101 9.31 2.02 20.30
N THR A 102 8.97 1.07 19.43
CA THR A 102 7.75 1.10 18.63
C THR A 102 6.55 0.53 19.40
N ILE A 103 5.39 1.15 19.23
CA ILE A 103 4.09 0.66 19.70
C ILE A 103 3.13 0.51 18.51
N PRO A 104 2.14 -0.40 18.56
CA PRO A 104 1.11 -0.48 17.53
C PRO A 104 0.16 0.73 17.60
N VAL A 105 -0.35 1.12 16.44
CA VAL A 105 -1.51 2.02 16.32
C VAL A 105 -2.80 1.18 16.44
N SER A 106 -3.74 1.67 17.23
CA SER A 106 -5.01 0.99 17.52
C SER A 106 -5.95 0.96 16.31
N ALA A 107 -7.02 0.18 16.40
CA ALA A 107 -8.02 0.05 15.33
C ALA A 107 -8.73 1.38 14.97
N ASP A 108 -8.83 2.32 15.91
CA ASP A 108 -9.37 3.65 15.69
C ASP A 108 -8.30 4.68 15.25
N GLY A 109 -7.06 4.22 15.00
CA GLY A 109 -5.93 5.07 14.62
C GLY A 109 -5.24 5.72 15.81
N SER A 110 -5.72 5.52 17.04
CA SER A 110 -5.13 6.13 18.23
C SER A 110 -3.85 5.43 18.68
N TRP A 111 -2.94 6.20 19.26
CA TRP A 111 -1.69 5.70 19.85
C TRP A 111 -1.27 6.57 21.04
N ALA A 112 -0.55 5.98 21.99
CA ALA A 112 -0.01 6.67 23.16
C ALA A 112 1.35 6.09 23.55
N LEU A 113 2.41 6.88 23.35
CA LEU A 113 3.79 6.54 23.70
C LEU A 113 4.08 6.97 25.14
N PRO A 114 4.49 6.05 26.03
CA PRO A 114 4.95 6.45 27.36
C PRO A 114 6.25 7.25 27.27
N ILE A 115 6.37 8.29 28.09
CA ILE A 115 7.54 9.15 28.19
C ILE A 115 8.28 8.83 29.48
N ASP A 116 9.59 8.62 29.38
CA ASP A 116 10.47 8.61 30.55
C ASP A 116 10.74 10.06 31.00
N ALA A 117 10.55 10.33 32.29
CA ALA A 117 10.76 11.65 32.89
C ALA A 117 12.19 12.19 32.73
N ALA A 118 13.17 11.33 32.46
CA ALA A 118 14.56 11.72 32.19
C ALA A 118 14.79 12.27 30.77
N LEU A 119 13.83 12.14 29.85
CA LEU A 119 13.99 12.60 28.47
C LEU A 119 13.95 14.13 28.40
N SER A 120 14.92 14.70 27.69
CA SER A 120 15.01 16.15 27.46
C SER A 120 15.45 16.48 26.04
N GLY A 121 14.95 17.61 25.52
CA GLY A 121 15.24 18.09 24.17
C GLY A 121 14.04 18.04 23.24
N THR A 122 14.31 18.20 21.94
CA THR A 122 13.27 18.21 20.90
C THR A 122 13.10 16.81 20.31
N PHE A 123 11.87 16.32 20.36
CA PHE A 123 11.46 15.01 19.86
C PHE A 123 10.45 15.16 18.74
N ARG A 124 10.26 14.07 18.00
CA ARG A 124 9.14 13.88 17.05
C ARG A 124 8.57 12.48 17.22
N VAL A 125 7.32 12.28 16.82
CA VAL A 125 6.75 10.93 16.69
C VAL A 125 6.90 10.49 15.24
N ARG A 126 7.46 9.31 15.02
CA ARG A 126 7.55 8.65 13.73
C ARG A 126 6.47 7.59 13.61
N LEU A 127 5.66 7.69 12.57
CA LEU A 127 4.61 6.75 12.22
C LEU A 127 5.06 5.94 10.99
N THR A 128 4.81 4.64 10.97
CA THR A 128 5.12 3.76 9.84
C THR A 128 3.93 2.87 9.52
N LEU A 129 3.73 2.58 8.23
CA LEU A 129 2.70 1.62 7.77
C LEU A 129 3.23 0.18 7.66
N GLY A 130 4.49 -0.03 8.04
CA GLY A 130 5.16 -1.34 8.02
C GLY A 130 5.01 -2.10 9.33
N GLY A 131 4.81 -3.42 9.23
CA GLY A 131 4.63 -4.32 10.36
C GLY A 131 4.88 -5.79 9.99
N ALA A 132 4.21 -6.70 10.69
CA ALA A 132 4.41 -8.15 10.49
C ALA A 132 3.89 -8.65 9.13
N LEU A 133 2.86 -8.01 8.57
CA LEU A 133 2.22 -8.46 7.33
C LEU A 133 2.89 -7.88 6.09
N TRP A 134 3.10 -6.57 6.06
CA TRP A 134 3.74 -5.89 4.94
C TRP A 134 4.57 -4.68 5.40
N SER A 135 5.46 -4.22 4.53
CA SER A 135 6.25 -3.00 4.67
C SER A 135 6.38 -2.28 3.34
N PHE A 136 6.57 -0.96 3.36
CA PHE A 136 6.68 -0.14 2.16
C PHE A 136 8.08 0.41 1.99
N GLU A 137 8.66 0.24 0.81
CA GLU A 137 10.00 0.69 0.45
C GLU A 137 10.04 1.42 -0.89
N ASP A 138 10.96 2.37 -1.00
CA ASP A 138 11.24 3.05 -2.27
C ASP A 138 12.14 2.14 -3.11
N PRO A 139 11.77 1.78 -4.35
CA PRO A 139 12.54 0.79 -5.11
C PRO A 139 13.95 1.27 -5.48
N GLY A 140 14.15 2.59 -5.60
CA GLY A 140 15.45 3.17 -5.95
C GLY A 140 16.45 3.15 -4.79
N THR A 141 16.00 3.48 -3.60
CA THR A 141 16.85 3.61 -2.39
C THR A 141 16.76 2.42 -1.44
N ARG A 142 15.74 1.57 -1.60
CA ARG A 142 15.35 0.49 -0.66
C ARG A 142 15.12 1.02 0.77
N ALA A 143 14.73 2.30 0.88
CA ALA A 143 14.45 2.94 2.14
C ALA A 143 12.97 2.75 2.51
N GLY A 144 12.71 2.41 3.77
CA GLY A 144 11.37 2.26 4.29
C GLY A 144 10.65 3.59 4.46
N TYR A 145 9.33 3.60 4.31
CA TYR A 145 8.52 4.80 4.43
C TYR A 145 8.14 5.09 5.88
N ALA A 146 8.28 6.34 6.29
CA ALA A 146 7.88 6.82 7.60
C ALA A 146 7.39 8.27 7.56
N TRP A 147 6.57 8.64 8.53
CA TRP A 147 6.02 9.99 8.64
C TRP A 147 6.31 10.58 10.02
N ASP A 148 6.94 11.75 10.05
CA ASP A 148 7.32 12.44 11.26
C ASP A 148 6.30 13.53 11.61
N SER A 149 5.89 13.56 12.88
CA SER A 149 5.11 14.66 13.43
C SER A 149 5.93 15.96 13.44
N PRO A 150 5.27 17.13 13.60
CA PRO A 150 5.94 18.32 14.09
C PRO A 150 6.72 18.03 15.38
N GLY A 151 7.83 18.76 15.56
CA GLY A 151 8.66 18.61 16.75
C GLY A 151 7.98 19.16 18.01
N PHE A 152 8.26 18.54 19.16
CA PHE A 152 7.81 18.98 20.48
C PHE A 152 8.94 18.80 21.51
N THR A 153 8.87 19.54 22.61
CA THR A 153 9.94 19.56 23.61
C THR A 153 9.57 18.76 24.84
N LEU A 154 10.55 18.02 25.37
CA LEU A 154 10.47 17.35 26.67
C LEU A 154 11.54 17.88 27.63
N PRO A 155 11.30 17.84 28.97
CA PRO A 155 10.02 17.51 29.59
C PRO A 155 8.97 18.58 29.27
N SER A 156 7.70 18.17 29.17
CA SER A 156 6.57 19.06 28.97
C SER A 156 5.79 19.20 30.29
N PRO A 157 5.32 20.41 30.66
CA PRO A 157 4.51 20.60 31.86
C PRO A 157 3.14 19.89 31.78
N GLU A 158 2.66 19.61 30.56
CA GLU A 158 1.41 18.91 30.29
C GLU A 158 1.63 17.69 29.38
N PRO A 159 0.73 16.68 29.40
CA PRO A 159 0.75 15.60 28.43
C PRO A 159 0.73 16.12 26.99
N VAL A 160 1.63 15.63 26.14
CA VAL A 160 1.76 16.10 24.76
C VAL A 160 0.69 15.42 23.89
N ARG A 161 -0.27 16.20 23.39
CA ARG A 161 -1.35 15.73 22.52
C ARG A 161 -1.18 16.30 21.12
N LEU A 162 -0.76 15.45 20.17
CA LEU A 162 -0.45 15.89 18.80
C LEU A 162 -1.66 16.03 17.88
N GLY A 163 -2.87 15.70 18.35
CA GLY A 163 -4.06 15.79 17.51
C GLY A 163 -4.21 14.61 16.55
N ALA A 164 -5.06 14.81 15.55
CA ALA A 164 -5.10 13.95 14.37
C ALA A 164 -3.97 14.35 13.42
N LEU A 165 -3.19 13.37 12.98
CA LEU A 165 -2.09 13.52 12.05
C LEU A 165 -2.38 12.73 10.78
N SER A 166 -2.04 13.32 9.64
CA SER A 166 -2.16 12.70 8.32
C SER A 166 -0.97 13.11 7.44
N PRO A 167 -0.55 12.29 6.47
CA PRO A 167 0.29 12.77 5.37
C PRO A 167 -0.30 14.03 4.75
N ALA A 168 0.57 14.89 4.21
CA ALA A 168 0.13 16.14 3.59
C ALA A 168 -0.88 15.86 2.45
N PRO A 169 -2.05 16.53 2.42
CA PRO A 169 -3.03 16.36 1.34
C PRO A 169 -2.39 16.59 -0.04
N GLY A 170 -2.65 15.69 -0.98
CA GLY A 170 -2.13 15.77 -2.35
C GLY A 170 -0.64 15.44 -2.51
N SER A 171 0.06 15.06 -1.44
CA SER A 171 1.46 14.58 -1.56
C SER A 171 1.51 13.17 -2.14
N GLU A 172 2.53 12.87 -2.94
CA GLU A 172 2.66 11.53 -3.55
C GLU A 172 2.89 10.47 -2.47
N ASN A 173 3.70 10.76 -1.43
CA ASN A 173 3.91 9.83 -0.31
C ASN A 173 2.60 9.42 0.40
N ALA A 174 1.57 10.28 0.41
CA ALA A 174 0.28 9.95 1.02
C ALA A 174 -0.41 8.77 0.33
N LYS A 175 -0.11 8.53 -0.95
CA LYS A 175 -0.76 7.50 -1.75
C LYS A 175 -0.36 6.07 -1.35
N VAL A 176 0.76 5.89 -0.64
CA VAL A 176 1.04 4.61 0.06
C VAL A 176 -0.08 4.25 1.02
N GLY A 177 -0.76 5.26 1.58
CA GLY A 177 -1.96 5.07 2.38
C GLY A 177 -3.09 4.36 1.61
N LEU A 178 -3.24 4.60 0.31
CA LEU A 178 -4.28 3.95 -0.51
C LEU A 178 -4.02 2.45 -0.67
N ILE A 179 -2.76 2.08 -0.95
CA ILE A 179 -2.33 0.67 -1.01
C ILE A 179 -2.59 0.01 0.35
N HIS A 180 -2.17 0.68 1.43
CA HIS A 180 -2.36 0.19 2.78
C HIS A 180 -3.83 -0.03 3.14
N LEU A 181 -4.71 0.94 2.87
CA LEU A 181 -6.14 0.84 3.12
C LEU A 181 -6.78 -0.30 2.30
N THR A 182 -6.38 -0.46 1.03
CA THR A 182 -6.80 -1.56 0.17
C THR A 182 -6.40 -2.93 0.77
N TYR A 183 -5.21 -3.02 1.37
CA TYR A 183 -4.78 -4.27 2.04
C TYR A 183 -5.51 -4.50 3.37
N LEU A 184 -5.94 -3.44 4.05
CA LEU A 184 -6.82 -3.58 5.22
C LEU A 184 -8.21 -4.13 4.82
N GLU A 185 -8.74 -3.76 3.65
CA GLU A 185 -10.01 -4.33 3.14
C GLU A 185 -9.89 -5.85 2.96
N THR A 186 -8.72 -6.36 2.55
CA THR A 186 -8.42 -7.81 2.52
C THR A 186 -8.50 -8.43 3.92
N LEU A 187 -7.92 -7.78 4.93
CA LEU A 187 -7.97 -8.29 6.30
C LEU A 187 -9.40 -8.29 6.86
N ASP A 188 -10.16 -7.24 6.58
CA ASP A 188 -11.57 -7.14 6.95
C ASP A 188 -12.38 -8.25 6.23
N ALA A 189 -12.10 -8.53 4.95
CA ALA A 189 -12.72 -9.64 4.23
C ALA A 189 -12.38 -11.00 4.85
N PHE A 190 -11.12 -11.25 5.20
CA PHE A 190 -10.74 -12.48 5.90
C PHE A 190 -11.45 -12.65 7.23
N GLU A 191 -11.59 -11.57 8.01
CA GLU A 191 -12.35 -11.61 9.26
C GLU A 191 -13.83 -11.91 9.01
N ARG A 192 -14.48 -11.23 8.06
CA ARG A 192 -15.87 -11.48 7.64
C ARG A 192 -16.11 -12.94 7.25
N HIS A 193 -15.15 -13.57 6.57
CA HIS A 193 -15.26 -14.94 6.07
C HIS A 193 -14.63 -16.01 6.97
N GLY A 194 -14.10 -15.65 8.14
CA GLY A 194 -13.46 -16.59 9.06
C GLY A 194 -12.17 -17.23 8.50
N VAL A 195 -11.49 -16.56 7.57
CA VAL A 195 -10.24 -17.03 6.98
C VAL A 195 -9.09 -16.81 7.97
N GLY A 196 -8.55 -17.91 8.51
CA GLY A 196 -7.37 -17.86 9.36
C GLY A 196 -6.14 -17.42 8.57
N ARG A 197 -5.23 -16.67 9.21
CA ARG A 197 -4.00 -16.11 8.60
C ARG A 197 -2.71 -16.83 9.02
N GLY A 198 -2.81 -18.03 9.58
CA GLY A 198 -1.65 -18.77 10.11
C GLY A 198 -0.63 -19.19 9.05
N TRP A 199 -0.97 -19.08 7.77
CA TRP A 199 -0.07 -19.32 6.63
C TRP A 199 0.75 -18.08 6.24
N TRP A 200 0.45 -16.90 6.79
CA TRP A 200 1.23 -15.69 6.55
C TRP A 200 2.38 -15.62 7.56
N ASP A 201 3.56 -16.11 7.18
CA ASP A 201 4.70 -16.30 8.10
C ASP A 201 5.86 -15.32 7.88
N ARG A 202 5.77 -14.44 6.88
CA ARG A 202 6.80 -13.44 6.56
C ARG A 202 6.20 -12.12 6.06
N THR A 203 6.90 -11.02 6.31
CA THR A 203 6.51 -9.69 5.82
C THR A 203 6.64 -9.60 4.30
N LEU A 204 5.59 -9.13 3.62
CA LEU A 204 5.59 -8.76 2.21
C LEU A 204 6.22 -7.37 2.02
N THR A 205 7.27 -7.27 1.21
CA THR A 205 7.86 -5.97 0.90
C THR A 205 7.16 -5.36 -0.31
N VAL A 206 6.53 -4.22 -0.13
CA VAL A 206 5.82 -3.48 -1.17
C VAL A 206 6.73 -2.35 -1.68
N TYR A 207 7.09 -2.42 -2.95
CA TYR A 207 7.87 -1.42 -3.65
C TYR A 207 6.96 -0.45 -4.40
N TRP A 208 6.98 0.81 -3.96
CA TRP A 208 6.27 1.87 -4.63
C TRP A 208 7.04 3.20 -4.51
N PRO A 209 7.08 4.04 -5.56
CA PRO A 209 6.58 3.80 -6.93
C PRO A 209 7.59 3.03 -7.80
N ASP A 210 7.18 1.90 -8.37
CA ASP A 210 7.98 1.15 -9.35
C ASP A 210 7.50 1.41 -10.80
N GLY A 211 8.10 0.72 -11.77
CA GLY A 211 7.83 0.87 -13.20
C GLY A 211 7.00 -0.23 -13.83
N SER A 212 6.61 -1.23 -13.05
CA SER A 212 5.71 -2.31 -13.45
C SER A 212 5.02 -2.84 -12.19
N ASP A 213 3.80 -3.33 -12.40
CA ASP A 213 3.02 -4.06 -11.41
C ASP A 213 3.38 -5.54 -11.55
N TYR A 214 3.81 -6.18 -10.46
CA TYR A 214 4.08 -7.62 -10.42
C TYR A 214 4.40 -8.10 -8.99
N PHE A 215 4.12 -9.36 -8.72
CA PHE A 215 4.60 -10.09 -7.55
C PHE A 215 5.85 -10.94 -7.86
N SER A 216 6.88 -10.81 -7.02
CA SER A 216 8.09 -11.62 -7.05
C SER A 216 8.10 -12.62 -5.89
N SER A 217 7.87 -13.90 -6.21
CA SER A 217 7.89 -14.99 -5.23
C SER A 217 9.26 -15.22 -4.58
N TRP A 218 10.35 -14.86 -5.28
CA TRP A 218 11.71 -15.06 -4.78
C TRP A 218 12.03 -14.11 -3.62
N GLY A 219 11.71 -12.83 -3.78
CA GLY A 219 11.86 -11.84 -2.73
C GLY A 219 10.72 -11.85 -1.71
N PHE A 220 9.55 -12.38 -2.09
CA PHE A 220 8.27 -12.06 -1.46
C PHE A 220 8.07 -10.54 -1.46
N GLU A 221 8.13 -10.01 -2.68
CA GLU A 221 8.13 -8.59 -3.01
C GLU A 221 6.97 -8.30 -3.96
N LEU A 222 6.32 -7.16 -3.79
CA LEU A 222 5.21 -6.71 -4.62
C LEU A 222 5.56 -5.33 -5.15
N HIS A 223 5.61 -5.19 -6.46
CA HIS A 223 6.00 -3.97 -7.15
C HIS A 223 4.77 -3.32 -7.73
N LEU A 224 4.62 -2.01 -7.52
CA LEU A 224 3.42 -1.28 -7.91
C LEU A 224 3.75 0.03 -8.59
N THR A 225 2.99 0.38 -9.62
CA THR A 225 3.06 1.65 -10.32
C THR A 225 2.00 2.62 -9.78
N ALA A 226 0.76 2.17 -9.65
CA ALA A 226 -0.41 3.01 -9.40
C ALA A 226 -1.11 2.67 -8.07
N PRO A 227 -0.98 3.53 -7.04
CA PRO A 227 -1.58 3.28 -5.74
C PRO A 227 -3.11 3.45 -5.73
N GLU A 228 -3.69 4.17 -6.71
CA GLU A 228 -5.13 4.39 -6.83
C GLU A 228 -5.87 3.20 -7.49
N ALA A 229 -5.14 2.35 -8.23
CA ALA A 229 -5.65 1.20 -8.97
C ALA A 229 -5.90 0.01 -8.04
N TRP A 230 -6.91 0.13 -7.16
CA TRP A 230 -7.21 -0.86 -6.11
C TRP A 230 -7.29 -2.30 -6.65
N ASP A 231 -7.80 -2.47 -7.87
CA ASP A 231 -7.97 -3.74 -8.55
C ASP A 231 -6.63 -4.41 -8.86
N VAL A 232 -5.70 -3.66 -9.43
CA VAL A 232 -4.31 -4.09 -9.67
C VAL A 232 -3.60 -4.37 -8.35
N ASN A 233 -3.75 -3.48 -7.36
CA ASN A 233 -3.15 -3.67 -6.03
C ASN A 233 -3.62 -4.99 -5.37
N LEU A 234 -4.92 -5.29 -5.44
CA LEU A 234 -5.48 -6.54 -4.91
C LEU A 234 -5.12 -7.75 -5.77
N HIS A 235 -5.02 -7.59 -7.09
CA HIS A 235 -4.57 -8.65 -8.00
C HIS A 235 -3.16 -9.11 -7.59
N GLU A 236 -2.21 -8.18 -7.49
CA GLU A 236 -0.84 -8.48 -7.09
C GLU A 236 -0.74 -9.05 -5.67
N LEU A 237 -1.55 -8.52 -4.74
CA LEU A 237 -1.67 -9.08 -3.41
C LEU A 237 -2.20 -10.52 -3.46
N GLY A 238 -3.14 -10.81 -4.36
CA GLY A 238 -3.70 -12.13 -4.62
C GLY A 238 -2.63 -13.16 -4.96
N HIS A 239 -1.63 -12.81 -5.77
CA HIS A 239 -0.47 -13.68 -6.03
C HIS A 239 0.36 -13.94 -4.77
N ALA A 240 0.65 -12.90 -3.97
CA ALA A 240 1.38 -13.05 -2.72
C ALA A 240 0.65 -13.96 -1.73
N LEU A 241 -0.68 -13.82 -1.64
CA LEU A 241 -1.56 -14.65 -0.83
C LEU A 241 -1.58 -16.10 -1.27
N MET A 242 -1.68 -16.34 -2.58
CA MET A 242 -1.66 -17.68 -3.16
C MET A 242 -0.32 -18.37 -2.87
N HIS A 243 0.77 -17.65 -3.09
CA HIS A 243 2.12 -18.12 -2.78
C HIS A 243 2.28 -18.51 -1.31
N ALA A 244 1.86 -17.62 -0.40
CA ALA A 244 1.98 -17.86 1.05
C ALA A 244 1.09 -19.02 1.52
N SER A 245 -0.17 -19.07 1.07
CA SER A 245 -1.15 -20.06 1.53
C SER A 245 -0.90 -21.47 0.98
N MET A 246 -0.51 -21.58 -0.29
CA MET A 246 -0.32 -22.87 -0.95
C MET A 246 1.12 -23.39 -0.88
N ARG A 247 2.08 -22.55 -0.45
CA ARG A 247 3.53 -22.77 -0.65
C ARG A 247 3.88 -23.12 -2.10
N ALA A 248 3.02 -22.72 -3.03
CA ALA A 248 3.22 -22.94 -4.44
C ALA A 248 4.16 -21.84 -4.94
N ALA A 249 5.29 -22.21 -5.54
CA ALA A 249 6.03 -21.25 -6.33
C ALA A 249 5.11 -20.84 -7.49
N GLY A 250 4.55 -19.62 -7.43
CA GLY A 250 3.93 -19.02 -8.59
C GLY A 250 4.93 -19.04 -9.74
N ALA A 251 4.50 -19.46 -10.92
CA ALA A 251 5.37 -19.40 -12.08
C ALA A 251 5.37 -17.95 -12.59
N GLY A 252 6.43 -17.20 -12.31
CA GLY A 252 6.59 -15.86 -12.87
C GLY A 252 6.67 -15.89 -14.39
N GLY A 253 6.13 -14.87 -15.05
CA GLY A 253 6.15 -14.66 -16.49
C GLY A 253 5.70 -13.26 -16.86
N PRO A 254 5.50 -12.95 -18.14
CA PRO A 254 4.73 -11.78 -18.54
C PRO A 254 3.28 -12.00 -18.11
N ASP A 255 2.83 -11.27 -17.10
CA ASP A 255 1.50 -11.35 -16.51
C ASP A 255 0.51 -10.65 -17.46
N MET A 256 0.12 -11.41 -18.47
CA MET A 256 -0.88 -11.06 -19.46
C MET A 256 -1.80 -12.28 -19.54
N ILE A 257 -3.11 -12.09 -19.42
CA ILE A 257 -4.12 -13.17 -19.55
C ILE A 257 -3.90 -13.98 -20.84
N ASP A 258 -3.46 -13.30 -21.91
CA ASP A 258 -3.18 -13.91 -23.21
C ASP A 258 -1.89 -14.77 -23.25
N TYR A 259 -1.08 -14.77 -22.18
CA TYR A 259 0.20 -15.47 -22.06
C TYR A 259 0.22 -16.59 -21.01
N CYS A 260 -0.94 -16.92 -20.43
CA CYS A 260 -1.16 -18.03 -19.49
C CYS A 260 -1.03 -19.44 -20.12
N TYR A 261 0.04 -19.69 -20.88
CA TYR A 261 0.23 -20.94 -21.64
C TYR A 261 0.62 -22.15 -20.79
N VAL A 262 0.79 -21.96 -19.47
CA VAL A 262 1.07 -23.04 -18.52
C VAL A 262 0.02 -23.07 -17.40
N PRO A 263 -0.41 -24.27 -16.94
CA PRO A 263 -1.49 -24.39 -15.95
C PRO A 263 -1.24 -23.61 -14.65
N ALA A 264 0.00 -23.54 -14.18
CA ALA A 264 0.35 -22.83 -12.95
C ALA A 264 0.12 -21.31 -13.06
N MET A 265 0.37 -20.73 -14.23
CA MET A 265 0.17 -19.31 -14.51
C MET A 265 -1.33 -19.01 -14.66
N ALA A 266 -2.03 -19.80 -15.48
CA ALA A 266 -3.49 -19.66 -15.63
C ALA A 266 -4.24 -19.75 -14.29
N TRP A 267 -3.81 -20.66 -13.40
CA TRP A 267 -4.35 -20.76 -12.05
C TRP A 267 -4.02 -19.53 -11.18
N SER A 268 -2.78 -19.05 -11.25
CA SER A 268 -2.32 -17.87 -10.51
C SER A 268 -3.10 -16.60 -10.89
N GLU A 269 -3.19 -16.32 -12.19
CA GLU A 269 -3.93 -15.16 -12.73
C GLU A 269 -5.42 -15.24 -12.41
N GLY A 270 -6.02 -16.41 -12.62
CA GLY A 270 -7.44 -16.63 -12.33
C GLY A 270 -7.75 -16.44 -10.83
N TRP A 271 -6.88 -16.93 -9.96
CA TRP A 271 -7.01 -16.74 -8.51
C TRP A 271 -6.86 -15.27 -8.11
N ALA A 272 -5.81 -14.59 -8.56
CA ALA A 272 -5.55 -13.20 -8.23
C ALA A 272 -6.70 -12.28 -8.67
N THR A 273 -7.18 -12.47 -9.90
CA THR A 273 -8.34 -11.76 -10.45
C THR A 273 -9.61 -12.03 -9.64
N PHE A 274 -9.91 -13.30 -9.36
CA PHE A 274 -11.06 -13.68 -8.55
C PHE A 274 -10.98 -13.08 -7.14
N PHE A 275 -9.81 -13.14 -6.51
CA PHE A 275 -9.56 -12.60 -5.19
C PHE A 275 -9.80 -11.08 -5.15
N ALA A 276 -9.27 -10.33 -6.11
CA ALA A 276 -9.48 -8.89 -6.20
C ALA A 276 -10.96 -8.51 -6.28
N ALA A 277 -11.74 -9.25 -7.07
CA ALA A 277 -13.19 -9.09 -7.10
C ALA A 277 -13.84 -9.48 -5.75
N ALA A 278 -13.45 -10.61 -5.17
CA ALA A 278 -14.03 -11.16 -3.95
C ALA A 278 -13.89 -10.26 -2.72
N VAL A 279 -12.80 -9.49 -2.59
CA VAL A 279 -12.60 -8.56 -1.46
C VAL A 279 -13.71 -7.50 -1.39
N HIS A 280 -14.22 -7.07 -2.55
CA HIS A 280 -15.28 -6.07 -2.66
C HIS A 280 -16.68 -6.64 -2.87
N LEU A 281 -16.80 -7.94 -3.17
CA LEU A 281 -18.09 -8.59 -3.29
C LEU A 281 -18.66 -8.84 -1.89
N GLU A 282 -19.76 -8.16 -1.60
CA GLU A 282 -20.56 -8.43 -0.43
C GLU A 282 -21.45 -9.67 -0.73
N PRO A 283 -21.41 -10.76 0.06
CA PRO A 283 -22.24 -11.93 -0.19
C PRO A 283 -23.74 -11.66 -0.16
N SER A 284 -24.14 -10.57 0.51
CA SER A 284 -25.51 -10.08 0.54
C SER A 284 -25.86 -9.14 -0.63
N ASP A 285 -24.91 -8.86 -1.52
CA ASP A 285 -25.18 -8.11 -2.75
C ASP A 285 -26.17 -8.92 -3.62
N PRO A 286 -27.36 -8.39 -3.90
CA PRO A 286 -28.37 -9.10 -4.71
C PRO A 286 -27.90 -9.37 -6.15
N ASP A 287 -26.87 -8.67 -6.62
CA ASP A 287 -26.22 -8.89 -7.91
C ASP A 287 -25.02 -9.85 -7.82
N ALA A 288 -24.53 -10.20 -6.61
CA ALA A 288 -23.55 -11.25 -6.41
C ALA A 288 -24.18 -12.64 -6.61
N ARG A 289 -24.39 -13.01 -7.87
CA ARG A 289 -24.86 -14.33 -8.27
C ARG A 289 -23.66 -15.23 -8.57
N PHE A 290 -23.17 -15.91 -7.54
CA PHE A 290 -22.33 -17.08 -7.75
C PHE A 290 -23.27 -18.25 -8.09
N GLU A 291 -23.52 -18.46 -9.38
CA GLU A 291 -24.11 -19.70 -9.91
C GLU A 291 -23.04 -20.78 -10.13
#